data_AF-A0A9K3DW45-F1
#
_entry.id   AF-A0A9K3DW45-F1
#
_cell.length_a   1.000
_cell.length_b   1.000
_cell.length_c   1.000
_cell.angle_alpha   90.00
_cell.angle_beta   90.00
_cell.angle_gamma   90.00
#
_symmetry.space_group_name_H-M   'P 1'
#
loop_
_entity.id
_entity.type
_entity.pdbx_description
1 polymer ?
#
loop_
_entity_poly.entity_id
_entity_poly.type
_entity_poly.pdbx_seq_one_letter_code
_entity_poly.pdbx_strand_id
1 'polypeptide(L)'
;MKDWRGGRGAAQNIIPSSTGAKSASYEDVKAAIKYASEGPMQGILGYTNEDVVSNDFVDDSRSSIFDAKASIGLSASFVKLVSWYDNEWGYSNRVLDLIEHMALSQPPTESIMSRVLFS
;
A
#
# COMPACT_ATOMS: atom_id res chain seq x y z
N MET A 1 13.98 -29.68 5.05
CA MET A 1 15.10 -29.04 4.31
C MET A 1 15.00 -27.56 4.64
N LYS A 2 15.96 -27.00 5.38
CA LYS A 2 15.95 -25.57 5.75
C LYS A 2 15.93 -24.75 4.47
N ASP A 3 14.99 -23.82 4.34
CA ASP A 3 14.86 -22.96 3.17
C ASP A 3 15.90 -21.83 3.29
N TRP A 4 16.93 -21.88 2.44
CA TRP A 4 17.99 -20.86 2.38
C TRP A 4 17.56 -19.61 1.59
N ARG A 5 16.31 -19.57 1.07
CA ARG A 5 15.74 -18.38 0.43
C ARG A 5 14.98 -17.48 1.40
N GLY A 6 14.72 -17.93 2.63
CA GLY A 6 14.02 -17.16 3.67
C GLY A 6 14.75 -15.91 4.18
N GLY A 7 15.97 -15.63 3.68
CA GLY A 7 16.73 -14.41 4.01
C GLY A 7 16.49 -13.22 3.09
N ARG A 8 15.68 -13.36 2.03
CA ARG A 8 15.17 -12.19 1.30
C ARG A 8 13.86 -11.79 1.95
N GLY A 9 13.96 -10.91 2.95
CA GLY A 9 12.80 -10.18 3.46
C GLY A 9 11.97 -9.65 2.29
N ALA A 10 10.66 -9.52 2.50
CA ALA A 10 9.67 -9.17 1.48
C ALA A 10 9.85 -7.77 0.81
N ALA A 11 11.03 -7.16 0.99
CA ALA A 11 11.40 -5.77 0.71
C ALA A 11 11.94 -5.49 -0.71
N GLN A 12 11.95 -6.46 -1.65
CA GLN A 12 12.51 -6.23 -2.99
C GLN A 12 11.74 -6.95 -4.10
N ASN A 13 10.44 -6.71 -4.23
CA ASN A 13 9.70 -7.15 -5.41
C ASN A 13 9.78 -6.09 -6.50
N ILE A 14 10.57 -6.36 -7.56
CA ILE A 14 10.47 -5.64 -8.83
C ILE A 14 9.37 -6.36 -9.62
N ILE A 15 8.18 -5.78 -9.67
CA ILE A 15 7.11 -6.27 -10.56
C ILE A 15 7.16 -5.41 -11.82
N PRO A 16 7.79 -5.85 -12.92
CA PRO A 16 7.67 -5.16 -14.19
C PRO A 16 6.23 -5.28 -14.69
N SER A 17 5.53 -4.15 -14.79
CA SER A 17 4.22 -4.08 -15.44
C SER A 17 4.30 -3.14 -16.64
N SER A 18 3.95 -3.65 -17.82
CA SER A 18 3.82 -2.81 -19.01
C SER A 18 2.52 -2.02 -18.93
N THR A 19 2.59 -0.74 -18.52
CA THR A 19 1.45 0.17 -18.69
C THR A 19 1.29 0.48 -20.17
N GLY A 20 0.33 -0.19 -20.84
CA GLY A 20 -0.12 0.13 -22.19
C GLY A 20 -0.87 1.48 -22.31
N ALA A 21 -0.69 2.38 -21.34
CA ALA A 21 -1.25 3.72 -21.31
C ALA A 21 -0.22 4.73 -21.80
N LYS A 22 -0.70 5.87 -22.31
CA LYS A 22 0.06 6.98 -22.93
C LYS A 22 1.44 7.21 -22.29
N SER A 23 2.42 7.57 -23.11
CA SER A 23 3.76 7.96 -22.65
C SER A 23 3.66 9.00 -21.53
N ALA A 24 4.28 8.72 -20.38
CA ALA A 24 4.31 9.59 -19.23
C ALA A 24 5.76 9.75 -18.79
N SER A 25 6.17 10.97 -18.47
CA SER A 25 7.50 11.19 -17.95
C SER A 25 7.57 10.67 -16.51
N TYR A 26 8.79 10.35 -16.04
CA TYR A 26 8.98 9.93 -14.66
C TYR A 26 8.58 11.03 -13.66
N GLU A 27 8.72 12.31 -14.06
CA GLU A 27 8.23 13.44 -13.27
C GLU A 27 6.71 13.43 -13.13
N ASP A 28 5.97 13.12 -14.19
CA ASP A 28 4.51 12.98 -14.14
C ASP A 28 4.10 11.85 -13.18
N VAL A 29 4.83 10.73 -13.20
CA VAL A 29 4.59 9.59 -12.30
C VAL A 29 4.82 10.01 -10.84
N LYS A 30 5.93 10.67 -10.53
CA LYS A 30 6.20 11.16 -9.16
C LYS A 30 5.13 12.14 -8.70
N ALA A 31 4.74 13.08 -9.55
CA ALA A 31 3.71 14.07 -9.23
C ALA A 31 2.36 13.41 -8.95
N ALA A 32 1.97 12.44 -9.77
CA ALA A 32 0.72 11.69 -9.59
C ALA A 32 0.71 10.88 -8.29
N ILE A 33 1.81 10.18 -7.98
CA ILE A 33 1.93 9.39 -6.75
C ILE A 33 1.93 10.30 -5.53
N LYS A 34 2.66 11.43 -5.57
CA LYS A 34 2.68 12.40 -4.48
C LYS A 34 1.28 12.96 -4.22
N TYR A 35 0.58 13.40 -5.28
CA TYR A 35 -0.81 13.86 -5.18
C TYR A 35 -1.74 12.81 -4.57
N ALA A 36 -1.62 11.55 -5.00
CA ALA A 36 -2.42 10.45 -4.43
C ALA A 36 -2.13 10.25 -2.93
N SER A 37 -0.84 10.25 -2.55
CA SER A 37 -0.40 10.05 -1.16
C SER A 37 -0.82 11.17 -0.21
N GLU A 38 -0.87 12.42 -0.69
CA GLU A 38 -1.25 13.59 0.11
C GLU A 38 -2.77 13.86 0.07
N GLY A 39 -3.51 13.16 -0.79
CA GLY A 39 -4.94 13.36 -0.99
C GLY A 39 -5.75 12.08 -0.80
N PRO A 40 -6.29 11.49 -1.87
CA PRO A 40 -7.28 10.41 -1.77
C PRO A 40 -6.77 9.12 -1.10
N MET A 41 -5.46 8.91 -1.02
CA MET A 41 -4.84 7.75 -0.39
C MET A 41 -4.04 8.11 0.87
N GLN A 42 -4.29 9.28 1.45
CA GLN A 42 -3.63 9.70 2.68
C GLN A 42 -3.82 8.67 3.80
N GLY A 43 -2.74 8.34 4.50
CA GLY A 43 -2.71 7.30 5.53
C GLY A 43 -2.55 5.88 5.00
N ILE A 44 -2.74 5.64 3.69
CA ILE A 44 -2.57 4.33 3.05
C ILE A 44 -1.31 4.30 2.18
N LEU A 45 -1.12 5.33 1.35
CA LEU A 45 0.03 5.51 0.48
C LEU A 45 0.93 6.63 1.02
N GLY A 46 2.22 6.34 1.17
CA GLY A 46 3.26 7.30 1.49
C GLY A 46 4.12 7.66 0.28
N TYR A 47 4.83 8.77 0.39
CA TYR A 47 5.83 9.24 -0.57
C TYR A 47 7.07 9.69 0.19
N THR A 48 8.25 9.29 -0.28
CA THR A 48 9.54 9.79 0.21
C THR A 48 10.47 10.13 -0.95
N ASN A 49 11.30 11.15 -0.74
CA ASN A 49 12.39 11.55 -1.61
C ASN A 49 13.72 11.67 -0.85
N GLU A 50 13.78 11.09 0.35
CA GLU A 50 14.95 11.11 1.24
C GLU A 50 15.84 9.87 1.02
N ASP A 51 17.08 9.92 1.50
CA ASP A 51 17.96 8.76 1.54
C ASP A 51 17.60 7.88 2.73
N VAL A 52 16.78 6.85 2.48
CA VAL A 52 16.18 5.99 3.49
C VAL A 52 16.67 4.55 3.37
N VAL A 53 16.58 3.81 4.47
CA VAL A 53 16.82 2.37 4.55
C VAL A 53 15.64 1.68 5.21
N SER A 54 15.63 0.34 5.20
CA SER A 54 14.51 -0.46 5.72
C SER A 54 14.12 -0.13 7.17
N ASN A 55 15.10 0.22 8.01
CA ASN A 55 14.87 0.51 9.42
C ASN A 55 14.06 1.80 9.65
N ASP A 56 14.06 2.72 8.69
CA ASP A 56 13.31 3.99 8.81
C ASP A 56 11.80 3.80 8.68
N PHE A 57 11.35 2.60 8.27
CA PHE A 57 9.94 2.26 8.04
C PHE A 57 9.39 1.23 9.02
N VAL A 58 10.16 0.85 10.04
CA VAL A 58 9.66 -0.04 11.10
C VAL A 58 8.51 0.66 11.82
N ASP A 59 7.42 -0.07 12.04
CA ASP A 59 6.17 0.45 12.65
C ASP A 59 5.46 1.52 11.83
N ASP A 60 5.77 1.67 10.53
CA ASP A 60 5.01 2.54 9.64
C ASP A 60 3.67 1.91 9.27
N SER A 61 2.57 2.58 9.64
CA SER A 61 1.21 2.05 9.48
C SER A 61 0.70 2.13 8.05
N ARG A 62 1.41 2.77 7.12
CA ARG A 62 1.02 2.87 5.71
C ARG A 62 1.24 1.54 5.01
N SER A 63 0.39 1.25 4.02
CA SER A 63 0.47 -0.01 3.26
C SER A 63 1.61 -0.03 2.24
N SER A 64 2.05 1.14 1.80
CA SER A 64 3.02 1.30 0.73
C SER A 64 3.60 2.70 0.80
N ILE A 65 4.93 2.84 0.71
CA ILE A 65 5.63 4.12 0.76
C ILE A 65 6.54 4.20 -0.45
N PHE A 66 6.11 4.97 -1.44
CA PHE A 66 6.83 5.13 -2.70
C PHE A 66 8.15 5.89 -2.49
N ASP A 67 9.25 5.31 -2.97
CA ASP A 67 10.58 5.90 -2.92
C ASP A 67 10.95 6.49 -4.27
N ALA A 68 10.90 7.82 -4.37
CA ALA A 68 11.16 8.55 -5.59
C ALA A 68 12.63 8.57 -6.00
N LYS A 69 13.56 8.32 -5.06
CA LYS A 69 15.00 8.35 -5.32
C LYS A 69 15.54 6.99 -5.71
N ALA A 70 14.99 5.92 -5.14
CA ALA A 70 15.30 4.54 -5.52
C ALA A 70 14.60 4.10 -6.82
N SER A 71 13.50 4.76 -7.17
CA SER A 71 12.77 4.55 -8.42
C SER A 71 13.44 5.25 -9.61
N ILE A 72 13.31 4.68 -10.81
CA ILE A 72 13.96 5.20 -12.02
C ILE A 72 13.07 5.07 -13.26
N GLY A 73 12.99 6.16 -14.03
CA GLY A 73 12.46 6.12 -15.39
C GLY A 73 13.57 5.77 -16.38
N LEU A 74 13.43 4.65 -17.09
CA LEU A 74 14.40 4.17 -18.08
C LEU A 74 14.04 4.64 -19.50
N SER A 75 12.75 4.85 -19.79
CA SER A 75 12.26 5.45 -21.03
C SER A 75 10.90 6.11 -20.83
N ALA A 76 10.37 6.78 -21.86
CA ALA A 76 9.04 7.42 -21.83
C ALA A 76 7.85 6.45 -21.61
N SER A 77 8.12 5.14 -21.65
CA SER A 77 7.12 4.09 -21.44
C SER A 77 7.58 2.99 -20.48
N PHE A 78 8.79 3.09 -19.92
CA PHE A 78 9.36 2.07 -19.04
C PHE A 78 9.93 2.71 -17.78
N VAL A 79 9.26 2.42 -16.65
CA VAL A 79 9.63 2.92 -15.33
C VAL A 79 9.76 1.74 -14.37
N LYS A 80 10.73 1.82 -13.47
CA LYS A 80 10.87 0.92 -12.33
C LYS A 80 10.53 1.71 -11.08
N LEU A 81 9.48 1.27 -10.39
CA LEU A 81 9.05 1.85 -9.12
C LEU A 81 9.52 0.97 -7.96
N VAL A 82 9.93 1.61 -6.88
CA VAL A 82 10.36 1.03 -5.62
C VAL A 82 9.43 1.58 -4.55
N SER A 83 8.92 0.69 -3.71
CA SER A 83 8.06 1.05 -2.58
C SER A 83 8.42 0.21 -1.37
N TRP A 84 8.44 0.85 -0.21
CA TRP A 84 8.66 0.23 1.09
C TRP A 84 7.33 -0.10 1.76
N TYR A 85 7.34 -1.12 2.61
CA TYR A 85 6.23 -1.41 3.53
C TYR A 85 6.77 -2.27 4.68
N ASP A 86 6.25 -2.01 5.88
CA ASP A 86 6.41 -2.93 6.99
C ASP A 86 5.43 -4.10 6.79
N ASN A 87 5.98 -5.30 6.62
CA ASN A 87 5.19 -6.50 6.31
C ASN A 87 4.37 -7.02 7.50
N GLU A 88 4.68 -6.59 8.71
CA GLU A 88 3.93 -6.96 9.91
C GLU A 88 2.95 -5.85 10.26
N TRP A 89 3.44 -4.62 10.39
CA TRP A 89 2.64 -3.52 10.93
C TRP A 89 1.63 -2.96 9.94
N GLY A 90 2.06 -2.63 8.71
CA GLY A 90 1.20 -2.03 7.70
C GLY A 90 0.01 -2.93 7.34
N TYR A 91 0.25 -4.23 7.19
CA TYR A 91 -0.82 -5.20 6.90
C TYR A 91 -1.78 -5.39 8.08
N SER A 92 -1.28 -5.46 9.32
CA SER A 92 -2.13 -5.56 10.52
C SER A 92 -3.09 -4.38 10.63
N ASN A 93 -2.63 -3.16 10.33
CA ASN A 93 -3.51 -1.99 10.30
C ASN A 93 -4.59 -2.11 9.22
N ARG A 94 -4.27 -2.62 8.03
CA ARG A 94 -5.27 -2.84 6.96
C ARG A 94 -6.34 -3.85 7.32
N VAL A 95 -6.01 -4.86 8.12
CA VAL A 95 -7.00 -5.83 8.62
C VAL A 95 -7.99 -5.13 9.57
N LEU A 96 -7.52 -4.25 10.45
CA LEU A 96 -8.38 -3.49 11.35
C LEU A 96 -9.28 -2.51 10.57
N ASP A 97 -8.71 -1.77 9.62
CA ASP A 97 -9.47 -0.84 8.77
C ASP A 97 -10.60 -1.55 8.00
N LEU A 98 -10.33 -2.77 7.51
CA LEU A 98 -11.35 -3.58 6.82
C LEU A 98 -12.48 -4.00 7.76
N ILE A 99 -12.17 -4.43 8.98
CA ILE A 99 -13.18 -4.82 9.98
C ILE A 99 -14.05 -3.63 10.34
N GLU A 100 -13.46 -2.46 10.57
CA GLU A 100 -14.18 -1.22 10.83
C GLU A 100 -15.10 -0.86 9.65
N HIS A 101 -14.58 -0.91 8.42
CA HIS A 101 -15.37 -0.63 7.24
C HIS A 101 -16.54 -1.61 7.07
N MET A 102 -16.34 -2.90 7.33
CA MET A 102 -17.39 -3.91 7.30
C MET A 102 -18.47 -3.64 8.34
N ALA A 103 -18.08 -3.26 9.56
CA ALA A 103 -19.00 -2.96 10.65
C ALA A 103 -19.88 -1.74 10.33
N LEU A 104 -19.28 -0.68 9.76
CA LEU A 104 -20.00 0.53 9.33
C LEU A 104 -20.88 0.30 8.10
N SER A 105 -20.50 -0.64 7.22
CA SER A 105 -21.26 -0.96 6.01
C SER A 105 -22.42 -1.91 6.25
N GLN A 106 -22.51 -2.54 7.42
CA GLN A 106 -23.71 -3.30 7.77
C GLN A 106 -24.89 -2.33 7.95
N PRO A 107 -26.06 -2.62 7.36
CA PRO A 107 -27.26 -1.89 7.74
C PRO A 107 -27.46 -2.03 9.26
N PRO A 108 -27.96 -0.98 9.95
CA PRO A 108 -28.30 -1.10 11.37
C PRO A 108 -29.20 -2.33 11.51
N THR A 109 -28.74 -3.28 12.32
CA THR A 109 -29.47 -4.53 12.54
C THR A 109 -30.79 -4.18 13.20
N GLU A 110 -31.85 -4.04 12.41
CA GLU A 110 -33.21 -4.11 12.93
C GLU A 110 -33.37 -5.47 13.59
N SER A 111 -33.43 -5.44 14.91
CA SER A 111 -34.25 -6.34 15.73
C SER A 111 -34.16 -7.83 15.41
N ILE A 112 -33.03 -8.47 15.74
CA ILE A 112 -33.01 -9.93 15.95
C ILE A 112 -33.75 -10.30 17.25
N MET A 113 -34.07 -9.33 18.11
CA MET A 113 -34.81 -9.53 19.36
C MET A 113 -36.35 -9.65 19.20
N SER A 114 -36.94 -9.36 18.04
CA SER A 114 -38.42 -9.44 17.86
C SER A 114 -38.95 -10.77 17.30
N ARG A 115 -38.09 -11.71 16.88
CA ARG A 115 -38.53 -13.00 16.28
C ARG A 115 -38.46 -14.22 17.18
N VAL A 116 -38.04 -14.08 18.44
CA VAL A 116 -37.97 -15.19 19.42
C VAL A 116 -39.11 -15.11 20.46
N LEU A 117 -39.88 -14.03 20.52
CA LEU A 117 -40.94 -13.83 21.53
C LEU A 117 -42.38 -14.14 21.05
N PHE A 118 -42.57 -14.74 19.87
CA PHE A 118 -43.91 -15.11 19.35
C PHE A 118 -43.99 -16.54 18.78
N SER A 119 -43.29 -17.49 19.39
CA SER A 119 -43.51 -18.93 19.16
C SER A 119 -44.03 -19.61 20.42
#